data_AF-A0A2M9L425-F1
#
_entry.id   AF-A0A2M9L425-F1
#
_cell.length_a   1.000
_cell.length_b   1.000
_cell.length_c   1.000
_cell.angle_alpha   90.00
_cell.angle_beta   90.00
_cell.angle_gamma   90.00
#
_symmetry.space_group_name_H-M   'P 1'
#
loop_
_entity.id
_entity.type
_entity.pdbx_description
1 polymer ?
#
loop_
_entity_poly.entity_id
_entity_poly.type
_entity_poly.pdbx_seq_one_letter_code
_entity_poly.pdbx_strand_id
1 'polypeptide(L)'
;MSTLLDGGLGSVERFFGSRFVIAVLLPLALVGAVSAPVVLTLSGRSFDAVLDAWHRHGTLGQAVIALAGLLSLAVAGYLLSFFQLPALRLLEGYWSPAGPLAALGRRRTEHHRRLAADGWRQVAADPAAHSGLAVRLQTDYPPRSRLAAGCLPTAFGNRLRAAEYYPLERYGVDTAVIWPRLHPLLPEECRTRLADARSALDCVASLVVLAAAFGTLWPVLLVLDGGRFGPAAWCLLGWPAAWVGYRVLLQVAVSYGQEIKVAVDLHRRALLKHLELDSAAPDLAAERVLWDALAQFYLRNLPFEVPPLPSPAA
;
A
#
# COMPACT_ATOMS: atom_id res chain seq x y z
N MET A 1 13.72 35.46 -17.25
CA MET A 1 12.96 35.24 -15.99
C MET A 1 11.99 34.05 -16.11
N SER A 2 11.39 33.78 -17.28
CA SER A 2 10.60 32.55 -17.52
C SER A 2 11.44 31.27 -17.45
N THR A 3 12.64 31.24 -18.04
CA THR A 3 13.48 30.02 -18.10
C THR A 3 14.00 29.53 -16.74
N LEU A 4 14.20 30.42 -15.76
CA LEU A 4 14.58 30.04 -14.39
C LEU A 4 13.37 29.57 -13.56
N LEU A 5 12.19 30.13 -13.83
CA LEU A 5 10.93 29.68 -13.22
C LEU A 5 10.51 28.32 -13.79
N ASP A 6 10.66 28.10 -15.10
CA ASP A 6 10.35 26.81 -15.74
C ASP A 6 11.32 25.70 -15.29
N GLY A 7 12.61 26.01 -15.16
CA GLY A 7 13.60 25.07 -14.60
C GLY A 7 13.40 24.78 -13.11
N GLY A 8 12.95 25.78 -12.35
CA GLY A 8 12.57 25.66 -10.94
C GLY A 8 11.30 24.81 -10.76
N LEU A 9 10.26 25.06 -11.55
CA LEU A 9 9.01 24.30 -11.55
C LEU A 9 9.22 22.84 -11.97
N GLY A 10 10.04 22.58 -12.99
CA GLY A 10 10.41 21.22 -13.39
C GLY A 10 11.25 20.47 -12.35
N SER A 11 12.05 21.19 -11.54
CA SER A 11 12.76 20.60 -10.40
C SER A 11 11.81 20.33 -9.23
N VAL A 12 10.88 21.24 -8.95
CA VAL A 12 9.84 21.06 -7.93
C VAL A 12 8.93 19.87 -8.29
N GLU A 13 8.56 19.70 -9.56
CA GLU A 13 7.78 18.53 -10.01
C GLU A 13 8.57 17.21 -9.85
N ARG A 14 9.90 17.26 -10.02
CA ARG A 14 10.79 16.11 -9.79
C ARG A 14 10.90 15.75 -8.31
N PHE A 15 10.85 16.73 -7.40
CA PHE A 15 10.84 16.51 -5.94
C PHE A 15 9.44 16.19 -5.39
N PHE A 16 8.40 16.81 -5.93
CA PHE A 16 7.00 16.71 -5.51
C PHE A 16 6.14 16.08 -6.60
N GLY A 17 6.52 14.88 -7.06
CA GLY A 17 5.74 14.16 -8.06
C GLY A 17 4.27 13.98 -7.63
N SER A 18 3.36 13.85 -8.60
CA SER A 18 1.91 13.72 -8.35
C SER A 18 1.57 12.68 -7.26
N ARG A 19 2.30 11.57 -7.26
CA ARG A 19 2.21 10.52 -6.24
C ARG A 19 2.57 11.02 -4.84
N PHE A 20 3.62 11.80 -4.66
CA PHE A 20 3.99 12.36 -3.34
C PHE A 20 2.91 13.32 -2.84
N VAL A 21 2.37 14.18 -3.72
CA VAL A 21 1.29 15.10 -3.36
C VAL A 21 0.04 14.34 -2.90
N ILE A 22 -0.42 13.37 -3.69
CA ILE A 22 -1.64 12.62 -3.42
C ILE A 22 -1.47 11.66 -2.23
N ALA A 23 -0.37 10.91 -2.17
CA ALA A 23 -0.18 9.84 -1.20
C ALA A 23 0.30 10.31 0.18
N VAL A 24 0.93 11.48 0.24
CA VAL A 24 1.64 11.96 1.43
C VAL A 24 1.16 13.33 1.85
N LEU A 25 1.31 14.35 0.99
CA LEU A 25 0.99 15.73 1.39
C LEU A 25 -0.50 15.94 1.64
N LEU A 26 -1.38 15.39 0.80
CA LEU A 26 -2.83 15.56 0.94
C LEU A 26 -3.35 14.96 2.27
N PRO A 27 -3.07 13.68 2.61
CA PRO A 27 -3.43 13.14 3.92
C PRO A 27 -2.86 13.94 5.09
N LEU A 28 -1.60 14.36 4.99
CA LEU A 28 -0.90 15.09 6.04
C LEU A 28 -1.51 16.48 6.24
N ALA A 29 -1.81 17.21 5.16
CA ALA A 29 -2.45 18.51 5.20
C ALA A 29 -3.86 18.41 5.80
N LEU A 30 -4.64 17.38 5.42
CA LEU A 30 -5.97 17.15 5.95
C LEU A 30 -5.93 16.91 7.47
N VAL A 31 -5.08 15.99 7.93
CA VAL A 31 -4.97 15.70 9.37
C VAL A 31 -4.33 16.86 10.13
N GLY A 32 -3.41 17.60 9.51
CA GLY A 32 -2.86 18.84 10.05
C GLY A 32 -3.93 19.90 10.28
N ALA A 33 -4.82 20.10 9.31
CA ALA A 33 -5.95 21.03 9.43
C ALA A 33 -6.91 20.61 10.56
N VAL A 34 -7.25 19.32 10.64
CA VAL A 34 -8.10 18.77 11.73
C VAL A 34 -7.39 18.86 13.09
N SER A 35 -6.05 18.86 13.13
CA SER A 35 -5.26 19.02 14.35
C SER A 35 -5.13 20.48 14.80
N ALA A 36 -5.39 21.47 13.93
CA ALA A 36 -5.20 22.88 14.26
C ALA A 36 -6.02 23.35 15.48
N PRO A 37 -7.32 23.00 15.64
CA PRO A 37 -8.08 23.36 16.85
C PRO A 37 -7.51 22.76 18.14
N VAL A 38 -6.93 21.56 18.05
CA VAL A 38 -6.28 20.90 19.19
C VAL A 38 -5.02 21.67 19.60
N VAL A 39 -4.21 22.07 18.62
CA VAL A 39 -3.00 22.88 18.85
C VAL A 39 -3.36 24.24 19.44
N LEU A 40 -4.42 24.89 18.94
CA LEU A 40 -4.92 26.15 19.52
C LEU A 40 -5.32 25.98 20.98
N THR A 41 -6.08 24.92 21.28
CA THR A 41 -6.48 24.57 22.64
C THR A 41 -5.26 24.39 23.55
N LEU A 42 -4.28 23.57 23.13
CA LEU A 42 -3.02 23.34 23.87
C LEU A 42 -2.22 24.63 24.09
N SER A 43 -2.16 25.50 23.09
CA SER A 43 -1.46 26.78 23.20
C SER A 43 -2.18 27.84 24.05
N GLY A 44 -3.43 27.60 24.44
CA GLY A 44 -4.28 28.57 25.14
C GLY A 44 -4.66 29.78 24.28
N ARG A 45 -4.46 29.72 22.95
CA ARG A 45 -4.78 30.81 22.02
C ARG A 45 -6.14 30.57 21.38
N SER A 46 -6.94 31.63 21.27
CA SER A 46 -8.14 31.63 20.44
C SER A 46 -7.78 31.73 18.96
N PHE A 47 -8.69 31.30 18.10
CA PHE A 47 -8.56 31.48 16.65
C PHE A 47 -8.42 32.96 16.28
N ASP A 48 -9.22 33.84 16.89
CA ASP A 48 -9.19 35.28 16.66
C ASP A 48 -7.81 35.86 17.01
N ALA A 49 -7.21 35.45 18.13
CA ALA A 49 -5.88 35.91 18.51
C ALA A 49 -4.78 35.51 17.49
N VAL A 50 -4.94 34.36 16.83
CA VAL A 50 -4.03 33.92 15.77
C VAL A 50 -4.25 34.70 14.48
N LEU A 51 -5.51 34.97 14.11
CA LEU A 51 -5.85 35.83 12.97
C LEU A 51 -5.34 37.26 13.18
N ASP A 52 -5.55 37.83 14.37
CA ASP A 52 -5.05 39.17 14.70
C ASP A 52 -3.52 39.22 14.71
N ALA A 53 -2.84 38.16 15.16
CA ALA A 53 -1.40 38.05 15.01
C ALA A 53 -0.97 38.01 13.54
N TRP A 54 -1.68 37.27 12.69
CA TRP A 54 -1.42 37.21 11.25
C TRP A 54 -1.60 38.59 10.57
N HIS A 55 -2.68 39.30 10.89
CA HIS A 55 -2.97 40.62 10.33
C HIS A 55 -2.00 41.71 10.81
N ARG A 56 -1.36 41.54 11.98
CA ARG A 56 -0.32 42.45 12.48
C ARG A 56 0.99 42.36 11.70
N HIS A 57 1.24 41.28 10.96
CA HIS A 57 2.39 41.18 10.09
C HIS A 57 2.15 41.93 8.77
N GLY A 58 3.14 42.72 8.33
CA GLY A 58 3.13 43.25 6.96
C GLY A 58 3.23 42.14 5.91
N THR A 59 3.00 42.47 4.64
CA THR A 59 2.94 41.51 3.52
C THR A 59 4.15 40.57 3.46
N LEU A 60 5.37 41.10 3.68
CA LEU A 60 6.58 40.29 3.70
C LEU A 60 6.60 39.30 4.88
N GLY A 61 6.13 39.70 6.05
CA GLY A 61 6.04 38.81 7.22
C GLY A 61 5.03 37.68 7.00
N GLN A 62 3.87 37.99 6.44
CA GLN A 62 2.87 37.00 6.03
C GLN A 62 3.45 36.01 5.01
N ALA A 63 4.14 36.52 3.98
CA ALA A 63 4.78 35.66 2.98
C ALA A 63 5.83 34.72 3.60
N VAL A 64 6.66 35.21 4.53
CA VAL A 64 7.66 34.40 5.22
C VAL A 64 7.01 33.31 6.08
N ILE A 65 5.97 33.63 6.84
CA ILE A 65 5.25 32.65 7.67
C ILE A 65 4.56 31.60 6.80
N ALA A 66 3.91 32.01 5.71
CA ALA A 66 3.29 31.10 4.76
C ALA A 66 4.32 30.16 4.13
N LEU A 67 5.46 30.69 3.69
CA LEU A 67 6.56 29.90 3.14
C LEU A 67 7.11 28.92 4.17
N ALA A 68 7.34 29.37 5.42
CA ALA A 68 7.79 28.50 6.50
C ALA A 68 6.79 27.37 6.80
N GLY A 69 5.48 27.65 6.76
CA GLY A 69 4.42 26.66 6.90
C GLY A 69 4.45 25.62 5.77
N LEU A 70 4.58 26.06 4.52
CA LEU A 70 4.69 25.17 3.35
C LEU A 70 5.96 24.31 3.41
N LEU A 71 7.10 24.89 3.77
CA LEU A 71 8.35 24.14 3.96
C LEU A 71 8.24 23.12 5.10
N SER A 72 7.60 23.49 6.20
CA SER A 72 7.36 22.58 7.33
C SER A 72 6.47 21.41 6.92
N LEU A 73 5.41 21.68 6.14
CA LEU A 73 4.54 20.64 5.60
C LEU A 73 5.30 19.71 4.64
N ALA A 74 6.16 20.27 3.78
CA ALA A 74 7.00 19.47 2.89
C ALA A 74 7.98 18.58 3.66
N VAL A 75 8.67 19.12 4.66
CA VAL A 75 9.59 18.36 5.53
C VAL A 75 8.85 17.25 6.27
N ALA A 76 7.69 17.56 6.86
CA ALA A 76 6.85 16.55 7.52
C ALA A 76 6.35 15.48 6.54
N GLY A 77 6.06 15.85 5.28
CA GLY A 77 5.74 14.92 4.20
C GLY A 77 6.89 13.95 3.92
N TYR A 78 8.11 14.46 3.73
CA TYR A 78 9.28 13.60 3.53
C TYR A 78 9.56 12.69 4.73
N LEU A 79 9.41 13.19 5.95
CA LEU A 79 9.49 12.38 7.16
C LEU A 79 8.46 11.24 7.14
N LEU A 80 7.21 11.55 6.78
CA LEU A 80 6.16 10.54 6.64
C LEU A 80 6.51 9.51 5.55
N SER A 81 7.12 9.91 4.43
CA SER A 81 7.58 8.99 3.38
C SER A 81 8.60 7.97 3.89
N PHE A 82 9.48 8.33 4.83
CA PHE A 82 10.39 7.35 5.46
C PHE A 82 9.63 6.28 6.26
N PHE A 83 8.50 6.64 6.87
CA PHE A 83 7.67 5.72 7.66
C PHE A 83 6.61 4.99 6.83
N GLN A 84 6.40 5.35 5.57
CA GLN A 84 5.33 4.81 4.75
C GLN A 84 5.45 3.29 4.53
N LEU A 85 6.64 2.78 4.20
CA LEU A 85 6.84 1.34 4.03
C LEU A 85 6.68 0.57 5.35
N PRO A 86 7.30 0.98 6.48
CA PRO A 86 7.03 0.39 7.78
C PRO A 86 5.54 0.40 8.17
N ALA A 87 4.85 1.51 7.93
CA ALA A 87 3.43 1.65 8.22
C ALA A 87 2.57 0.72 7.35
N LEU A 88 2.90 0.61 6.06
CA LEU A 88 2.25 -0.33 5.16
C LEU A 88 2.47 -1.78 5.62
N ARG A 89 3.70 -2.16 5.97
CA ARG A 89 4.04 -3.50 6.49
C ARG A 89 3.30 -3.81 7.80
N LEU A 90 3.14 -2.81 8.66
CA LEU A 90 2.34 -2.94 9.87
C LEU A 90 0.86 -3.24 9.54
N LEU A 91 0.27 -2.51 8.57
CA LEU A 91 -1.10 -2.75 8.11
C LEU A 91 -1.24 -4.11 7.39
N GLU A 92 -0.24 -4.52 6.62
CA GLU A 92 -0.19 -5.82 5.93
C GLU A 92 -0.07 -6.99 6.91
N GLY A 93 0.43 -6.74 8.11
CA GLY A 93 0.58 -7.78 9.12
C GLY A 93 1.96 -8.43 9.17
N TYR A 94 2.99 -7.80 8.59
CA TYR A 94 4.39 -8.21 8.73
C TYR A 94 4.94 -7.81 10.11
N TRP A 95 4.29 -8.32 11.16
CA TRP A 95 4.68 -8.07 12.53
C TRP A 95 5.84 -8.97 12.91
N SER A 96 6.82 -8.42 13.64
CA SER A 96 7.99 -9.20 14.07
C SER A 96 7.55 -10.44 14.88
N PRO A 97 8.04 -11.65 14.55
CA PRO A 97 7.75 -12.87 15.31
C PRO A 97 8.24 -12.84 16.76
N ALA A 98 9.22 -11.98 17.06
CA ALA A 98 9.76 -11.75 18.40
C ALA A 98 9.21 -10.48 19.07
N GLY A 99 8.30 -9.76 18.41
CA GLY A 99 7.74 -8.51 18.90
C GLY A 99 6.55 -8.67 19.85
N PRO A 100 6.09 -7.57 20.47
CA PRO A 100 4.96 -7.59 21.41
C PRO A 100 3.64 -8.06 20.75
N LEU A 101 3.51 -7.90 19.44
CA LEU A 101 2.33 -8.31 18.67
C LEU A 101 2.40 -9.77 18.18
N ALA A 102 3.44 -10.54 18.50
CA ALA A 102 3.64 -11.87 17.92
C ALA A 102 2.51 -12.86 18.26
N ALA A 103 2.04 -12.88 19.51
CA ALA A 103 0.94 -13.74 19.92
C ALA A 103 -0.38 -13.35 19.22
N LEU A 104 -0.63 -12.05 19.09
CA LEU A 104 -1.79 -11.54 18.36
C LEU A 104 -1.70 -11.90 16.88
N GLY A 105 -0.53 -11.74 16.26
CA GLY A 105 -0.26 -12.12 14.88
C GLY A 105 -0.57 -13.59 14.63
N ARG A 106 -0.02 -14.50 15.43
CA ARG A 106 -0.31 -15.95 15.32
C ARG A 106 -1.79 -16.26 15.44
N ARG A 107 -2.47 -15.69 16.45
CA ARG A 107 -3.92 -15.89 16.65
C ARG A 107 -4.73 -15.38 15.46
N ARG A 108 -4.40 -14.22 14.92
CA ARG A 108 -5.09 -13.63 13.77
C ARG A 108 -4.82 -14.38 12.47
N THR A 109 -3.59 -14.80 12.22
CA THR A 109 -3.23 -15.64 11.06
C THR A 109 -3.99 -16.97 11.12
N GLU A 110 -4.06 -17.62 12.28
CA GLU A 110 -4.85 -18.85 12.48
C GLU A 110 -6.34 -18.61 12.20
N HIS A 111 -6.89 -17.51 12.72
CA HIS A 111 -8.28 -17.15 12.50
C HIS A 111 -8.60 -16.98 11.00
N HIS A 112 -7.77 -16.20 10.28
CA HIS A 112 -7.94 -16.00 8.84
C HIS A 112 -7.77 -17.30 8.04
N ARG A 113 -6.80 -18.14 8.41
CA ARG A 113 -6.59 -19.44 7.77
C ARG A 113 -7.78 -20.37 7.96
N ARG A 114 -8.36 -20.44 9.17
CA ARG A 114 -9.56 -21.25 9.44
C ARG A 114 -10.75 -20.76 8.61
N LEU A 115 -11.02 -19.46 8.64
CA LEU A 115 -12.10 -18.87 7.83
C LEU A 115 -11.96 -19.18 6.35
N ALA A 116 -10.75 -19.05 5.79
CA ALA A 116 -10.50 -19.38 4.39
C ALA A 116 -10.66 -20.89 4.11
N ALA A 117 -10.13 -21.74 4.99
CA ALA A 117 -10.25 -23.20 4.85
C ALA A 117 -11.72 -23.66 4.93
N ASP A 118 -12.50 -23.10 5.85
CA ASP A 118 -13.94 -23.33 5.97
C ASP A 118 -14.68 -22.92 4.71
N GLY A 119 -14.38 -21.73 4.19
CA GLY A 119 -14.96 -21.25 2.93
C GLY A 119 -14.64 -22.16 1.75
N TRP A 120 -13.39 -22.59 1.61
CA TRP A 120 -13.00 -23.51 0.54
C TRP A 120 -13.61 -24.91 0.68
N ARG A 121 -13.89 -25.36 1.91
CA ARG A 121 -14.65 -26.60 2.15
C ARG A 121 -16.09 -26.49 1.65
N GLN A 122 -16.76 -25.36 1.89
CA GLN A 122 -18.11 -25.11 1.39
C GLN A 122 -18.15 -25.07 -0.15
N VAL A 123 -17.19 -24.36 -0.76
CA VAL A 123 -17.04 -24.31 -2.23
C VAL A 123 -16.80 -25.70 -2.82
N ALA A 124 -16.00 -26.55 -2.15
CA ALA A 124 -15.76 -27.91 -2.62
C ALA A 124 -16.97 -28.83 -2.48
N ALA A 125 -17.82 -28.59 -1.48
CA ALA A 125 -19.03 -29.38 -1.26
C ALA A 125 -20.12 -29.12 -2.31
N ASP A 126 -20.29 -27.84 -2.71
CA ASP A 126 -21.20 -27.46 -3.79
C ASP A 126 -20.65 -26.24 -4.55
N PRO A 127 -19.89 -26.47 -5.63
CA PRO A 127 -19.29 -25.39 -6.42
C PRO A 127 -20.31 -24.48 -7.10
N ALA A 128 -21.47 -25.02 -7.50
CA ALA A 128 -22.50 -24.26 -8.20
C ALA A 128 -23.19 -23.29 -7.24
N ALA A 129 -23.60 -23.77 -6.06
CA ALA A 129 -24.24 -22.93 -5.04
C ALA A 129 -23.28 -21.89 -4.44
N HIS A 130 -21.98 -22.20 -4.34
CA HIS A 130 -20.99 -21.33 -3.69
C HIS A 130 -20.05 -20.60 -4.66
N SER A 131 -20.45 -20.44 -5.93
CA SER A 131 -19.65 -19.73 -6.94
C SER A 131 -19.25 -18.31 -6.49
N GLY A 132 -20.19 -17.54 -5.91
CA GLY A 132 -19.91 -16.20 -5.37
C GLY A 132 -18.93 -16.20 -4.19
N LEU A 133 -18.99 -17.22 -3.33
CA LEU A 133 -18.04 -17.39 -2.23
C LEU A 133 -16.64 -17.73 -2.77
N ALA A 134 -16.54 -18.56 -3.81
CA ALA A 134 -15.27 -18.88 -4.45
C ALA A 134 -14.57 -17.63 -5.00
N VAL A 135 -15.30 -16.76 -5.70
CA VAL A 135 -14.76 -15.49 -6.22
C VAL A 135 -14.26 -14.59 -5.09
N ARG A 136 -15.02 -14.50 -3.99
CA ARG A 136 -14.61 -13.73 -2.81
C ARG A 136 -13.35 -14.30 -2.16
N LEU A 137 -13.27 -15.61 -1.97
CA LEU A 137 -12.09 -16.26 -1.37
C LEU A 137 -10.83 -16.07 -2.21
N GLN A 138 -10.92 -16.13 -3.54
CA GLN A 138 -9.80 -15.86 -4.45
C GLN A 138 -9.29 -14.41 -4.38
N THR A 139 -10.16 -13.48 -3.98
CA THR A 139 -9.82 -12.07 -3.83
C THR A 139 -9.30 -11.76 -2.43
N ASP A 140 -9.93 -12.35 -1.41
CA ASP A 140 -9.69 -12.03 0.00
C ASP A 140 -8.51 -12.81 0.60
N TYR A 141 -8.15 -13.97 0.05
CA TYR A 141 -7.17 -14.88 0.65
C TYR A 141 -6.19 -15.48 -0.36
N PRO A 142 -4.99 -15.89 0.12
CA PRO A 142 -4.08 -16.72 -0.66
C PRO A 142 -4.77 -17.95 -1.26
N PRO A 143 -4.31 -18.44 -2.43
CA PRO A 143 -4.79 -19.68 -3.03
C PRO A 143 -4.71 -20.87 -2.06
N ARG A 144 -5.61 -21.84 -2.22
CA ARG A 144 -5.75 -22.99 -1.31
C ARG A 144 -4.43 -23.74 -1.08
N SER A 145 -3.63 -23.93 -2.12
CA SER A 145 -2.29 -24.53 -2.11
C SER A 145 -1.28 -23.79 -1.21
N ARG A 146 -1.46 -22.48 -1.03
CA ARG A 146 -0.53 -21.58 -0.31
C ARG A 146 -1.07 -21.09 1.03
N LEU A 147 -2.32 -21.42 1.40
CA LEU A 147 -2.95 -20.93 2.63
C LEU A 147 -2.14 -21.22 3.90
N ALA A 148 -1.49 -22.39 3.98
CA ALA A 148 -0.74 -22.81 5.16
C ALA A 148 0.45 -21.88 5.48
N ALA A 149 1.21 -21.48 4.46
CA ALA A 149 2.42 -20.68 4.61
C ALA A 149 2.23 -19.19 4.25
N GLY A 150 1.20 -18.87 3.47
CA GLY A 150 0.99 -17.54 2.88
C GLY A 150 -0.02 -16.66 3.60
N CYS A 151 -0.78 -17.18 4.57
CA CYS A 151 -1.81 -16.39 5.25
C CYS A 151 -1.21 -15.37 6.23
N LEU A 152 -1.71 -14.13 6.18
CA LEU A 152 -1.29 -13.00 7.00
C LEU A 152 -2.33 -12.66 8.08
N PRO A 153 -1.97 -11.93 9.15
CA PRO A 153 -2.88 -11.65 10.26
C PRO A 153 -3.94 -10.58 9.95
N THR A 154 -3.81 -9.85 8.83
CA THR A 154 -4.76 -8.80 8.46
C THR A 154 -5.44 -9.12 7.13
N ALA A 155 -6.68 -8.64 6.98
CA ALA A 155 -7.41 -8.76 5.71
C ALA A 155 -6.70 -8.00 4.57
N PHE A 156 -6.05 -6.87 4.88
CA PHE A 156 -5.29 -6.09 3.91
C PHE A 156 -4.10 -6.89 3.35
N GLY A 157 -3.29 -7.49 4.24
CA GLY A 157 -2.20 -8.36 3.83
C GLY A 157 -2.67 -9.56 3.03
N ASN A 158 -3.75 -10.23 3.46
CA ASN A 158 -4.28 -11.40 2.74
C ASN A 158 -4.75 -11.06 1.32
N ARG A 159 -5.37 -9.89 1.09
CA ARG A 159 -5.78 -9.41 -0.25
C ARG A 159 -4.59 -9.12 -1.15
N LEU A 160 -3.58 -8.42 -0.64
CA LEU A 160 -2.35 -8.16 -1.40
C LEU A 160 -1.62 -9.47 -1.72
N ARG A 161 -1.56 -10.39 -0.75
CA ARG A 161 -0.96 -11.71 -0.94
C ARG A 161 -1.72 -12.58 -1.94
N ALA A 162 -3.05 -12.50 -1.96
CA ALA A 162 -3.87 -13.15 -2.97
C ALA A 162 -3.52 -12.66 -4.38
N ALA A 163 -3.26 -11.36 -4.53
CA ALA A 163 -2.81 -10.79 -5.79
C ALA A 163 -1.38 -11.22 -6.16
N GLU A 164 -0.45 -11.23 -5.20
CA GLU A 164 0.94 -11.65 -5.40
C GLU A 164 1.05 -13.12 -5.83
N TYR A 165 0.26 -14.01 -5.24
CA TYR A 165 0.29 -15.44 -5.57
C TYR A 165 -0.46 -15.80 -6.85
N TYR A 166 -1.30 -14.92 -7.39
CA TYR A 166 -2.06 -15.24 -8.59
C TYR A 166 -1.15 -15.59 -9.79
N PRO A 167 -0.14 -14.76 -10.15
CA PRO A 167 0.74 -15.11 -11.26
C PRO A 167 1.62 -16.33 -10.97
N LEU A 168 2.01 -16.52 -9.71
CA LEU A 168 2.81 -17.67 -9.28
C LEU A 168 2.05 -18.98 -9.45
N GLU A 169 0.81 -19.06 -8.98
CA GLU A 169 0.00 -20.28 -9.09
C GLU A 169 -0.44 -20.57 -10.53
N ARG A 170 -0.69 -19.52 -11.33
CA ARG A 170 -1.23 -19.67 -12.68
C ARG A 170 -0.13 -19.90 -13.72
N TYR A 171 0.97 -19.17 -13.64
CA TYR A 171 2.04 -19.14 -14.65
C TYR A 171 3.42 -19.51 -14.10
N GLY A 172 3.60 -19.72 -12.79
CA GLY A 172 4.92 -19.91 -12.20
C GLY A 172 5.73 -18.62 -12.05
N VAL A 173 5.12 -17.47 -12.34
CA VAL A 173 5.80 -16.16 -12.27
C VAL A 173 5.87 -15.69 -10.82
N ASP A 174 7.07 -15.68 -10.26
CA ASP A 174 7.34 -14.91 -9.03
C ASP A 174 7.38 -13.42 -9.39
N THR A 175 6.25 -12.74 -9.14
CA THR A 175 6.09 -11.33 -9.47
C THR A 175 7.16 -10.47 -8.79
N ALA A 176 7.52 -10.74 -7.53
CA ALA A 176 8.49 -9.92 -6.80
C ALA A 176 9.89 -9.99 -7.45
N VAL A 177 10.26 -11.15 -7.97
CA VAL A 177 11.56 -11.35 -8.64
C VAL A 177 11.57 -10.78 -10.06
N ILE A 178 10.49 -10.98 -10.81
CA ILE A 178 10.43 -10.61 -12.24
C ILE A 178 10.07 -9.14 -12.45
N TRP A 179 9.41 -8.50 -11.48
CA TRP A 179 8.90 -7.12 -11.60
C TRP A 179 9.90 -6.09 -12.16
N PRO A 180 11.17 -6.01 -11.70
CA PRO A 180 12.12 -5.02 -12.20
C PRO A 180 12.43 -5.14 -13.70
N ARG A 181 12.23 -6.33 -14.29
CA ARG A 181 12.45 -6.61 -15.71
C ARG A 181 11.17 -6.46 -16.52
N LEU A 182 10.02 -6.78 -15.92
CA LEU A 182 8.72 -6.62 -16.56
C LEU A 182 8.31 -5.15 -16.66
N HIS A 183 8.52 -4.37 -15.59
CA HIS A 183 8.02 -3.00 -15.49
C HIS A 183 8.48 -2.06 -16.64
N PRO A 184 9.76 -2.09 -17.10
CA PRO A 184 10.20 -1.27 -18.23
C PRO A 184 9.52 -1.61 -19.57
N LEU A 185 8.99 -2.83 -19.71
CA LEU A 185 8.31 -3.29 -20.93
C LEU A 185 6.82 -2.92 -20.94
N LEU A 186 6.29 -2.37 -19.84
CA LEU A 186 4.88 -2.00 -19.75
C LEU A 186 4.60 -0.73 -20.58
N PRO A 187 3.52 -0.72 -21.38
CA PRO A 187 3.03 0.48 -22.05
C PRO A 187 2.79 1.62 -21.04
N GLU A 188 2.95 2.87 -21.48
CA GLU A 188 2.74 4.06 -20.62
C GLU A 188 1.37 4.04 -19.95
N GLU A 189 0.30 3.67 -20.67
CA GLU A 189 -1.05 3.57 -20.09
C GLU A 189 -1.13 2.56 -18.92
N CYS A 190 -0.48 1.41 -19.06
CA CYS A 190 -0.43 0.39 -18.01
C CYS A 190 0.38 0.88 -16.80
N ARG A 191 1.52 1.57 -17.04
CA ARG A 191 2.33 2.17 -15.97
C ARG A 191 1.56 3.24 -15.21
N THR A 192 0.82 4.10 -15.91
CA THR A 192 -0.01 5.14 -15.30
C THR A 192 -1.13 4.53 -14.45
N ARG A 193 -1.92 3.58 -14.98
CA ARG A 193 -2.97 2.91 -14.21
C ARG A 193 -2.45 2.25 -12.93
N LEU A 194 -1.30 1.58 -13.02
CA LEU A 194 -0.66 0.97 -11.86
C LEU A 194 -0.16 2.02 -10.86
N ALA A 195 0.45 3.10 -11.34
CA ALA A 195 0.93 4.19 -10.50
C ALA A 195 -0.22 4.90 -9.77
N ASP A 196 -1.35 5.09 -10.42
CA ASP A 196 -2.56 5.69 -9.85
C ASP A 196 -3.16 4.77 -8.78
N ALA A 197 -3.33 3.48 -9.09
CA ALA A 197 -3.82 2.49 -8.13
C ALA A 197 -2.90 2.39 -6.90
N ARG A 198 -1.57 2.46 -7.11
CA ARG A 198 -0.61 2.48 -6.01
C ARG A 198 -0.70 3.77 -5.18
N SER A 199 -0.85 4.91 -5.84
CA SER A 199 -0.97 6.21 -5.17
C SER A 199 -2.24 6.31 -4.32
N ALA A 200 -3.36 5.78 -4.83
CA ALA A 200 -4.61 5.67 -4.07
C ALA A 200 -4.44 4.78 -2.84
N LEU A 201 -3.76 3.63 -2.99
CA LEU A 201 -3.49 2.71 -1.88
C LEU A 201 -2.64 3.38 -0.80
N ASP A 202 -1.56 4.02 -1.21
CA ASP A 202 -0.65 4.74 -0.32
C ASP A 202 -1.36 5.91 0.40
N CYS A 203 -2.17 6.69 -0.31
CA CYS A 203 -2.98 7.78 0.25
C CYS A 203 -3.91 7.31 1.36
N VAL A 204 -4.70 6.25 1.08
CA VAL A 204 -5.65 5.70 2.06
C VAL A 204 -4.90 5.08 3.25
N ALA A 205 -3.78 4.39 3.02
CA ALA A 205 -2.95 3.85 4.10
C ALA A 205 -2.42 4.97 5.01
N SER A 206 -1.91 6.07 4.43
CA SER A 206 -1.49 7.26 5.17
C SER A 206 -2.63 7.85 6.00
N LEU A 207 -3.82 8.01 5.42
CA LEU A 207 -5.01 8.50 6.14
C LEU A 207 -5.38 7.61 7.33
N VAL A 208 -5.37 6.29 7.18
CA VAL A 208 -5.66 5.34 8.26
C VAL A 208 -4.67 5.50 9.40
N VAL A 209 -3.38 5.55 9.10
CA VAL A 209 -2.32 5.67 10.10
C VAL A 209 -2.37 7.02 10.81
N LEU A 210 -2.53 8.10 10.05
CA LEU A 210 -2.61 9.46 10.61
C LEU A 210 -3.90 9.66 11.44
N ALA A 211 -5.03 9.10 11.02
CA ALA A 211 -6.28 9.14 11.80
C ALA A 211 -6.17 8.34 13.11
N ALA A 212 -5.53 7.16 13.09
CA ALA A 212 -5.26 6.39 14.30
C ALA A 212 -4.28 7.11 15.24
N ALA A 213 -3.23 7.73 14.67
CA ALA A 213 -2.28 8.55 15.43
C ALA A 213 -2.98 9.76 16.06
N PHE A 214 -3.83 10.47 15.30
CA PHE A 214 -4.65 11.57 15.79
C PHE A 214 -5.53 11.13 16.96
N GLY A 215 -6.25 10.01 16.82
CA GLY A 215 -7.13 9.45 17.85
C GLY A 215 -6.42 8.83 19.05
N THR A 216 -5.09 8.80 19.06
CA THR A 216 -4.28 8.25 20.15
C THR A 216 -3.44 9.34 20.82
N LEU A 217 -2.66 10.10 20.04
CA LEU A 217 -1.67 11.04 20.55
C LEU A 217 -2.32 12.29 21.13
N TRP A 218 -3.28 12.90 20.42
CA TRP A 218 -3.92 14.14 20.89
C TRP A 218 -4.73 13.99 22.19
N PRO A 219 -5.59 12.96 22.37
CA PRO A 219 -6.27 12.74 23.63
C PRO A 219 -5.30 12.61 24.81
N VAL A 220 -4.20 11.86 24.62
CA VAL A 220 -3.17 11.68 25.65
C VAL A 220 -2.54 13.01 26.02
N LEU A 221 -2.11 13.80 25.03
CA LEU A 221 -1.52 15.12 25.28
C LEU A 221 -2.49 16.08 25.99
N LEU A 222 -3.76 16.13 25.55
CA LEU A 222 -4.80 16.98 26.15
C LEU A 222 -5.15 16.61 27.60
N VAL A 223 -5.12 15.32 27.93
CA VAL A 223 -5.34 14.85 29.31
C VAL A 223 -4.15 15.22 30.19
N LEU A 224 -2.91 15.05 29.68
CA LEU A 224 -1.69 15.41 30.42
C LEU A 224 -1.52 16.93 30.64
N ASP A 225 -2.01 17.76 29.71
CA ASP A 225 -1.93 19.23 29.75
C ASP A 225 -2.92 19.90 30.74
N GLY A 226 -3.70 19.11 31.49
CA GLY A 226 -4.62 19.65 32.51
C GLY A 226 -6.03 19.07 32.48
N GLY A 227 -6.19 17.81 32.05
CA GLY A 227 -7.47 17.11 32.12
C GLY A 227 -8.53 17.65 31.16
N ARG A 228 -8.14 18.03 29.94
CA ARG A 228 -9.06 18.59 28.93
C ARG A 228 -9.90 17.49 28.26
N PHE A 229 -10.77 16.85 29.04
CA PHE A 229 -11.53 15.67 28.62
C PHE A 229 -12.48 15.92 27.44
N GLY A 230 -13.07 17.12 27.32
CA GLY A 230 -13.98 17.45 26.22
C GLY A 230 -13.31 17.37 24.83
N PRO A 231 -12.27 18.19 24.56
CA PRO A 231 -11.50 18.10 23.32
C PRO A 231 -10.83 16.74 23.12
N ALA A 232 -10.40 16.08 24.21
CA ALA A 232 -9.82 14.75 24.14
C ALA A 232 -10.83 13.72 23.61
N ALA A 233 -12.09 13.79 24.04
CA ALA A 233 -13.17 12.92 23.55
C ALA A 233 -13.46 13.14 22.06
N TRP A 234 -13.40 14.38 21.56
CA TRP A 234 -13.52 14.65 20.13
C TRP A 234 -12.40 14.01 19.33
N CYS A 235 -11.17 14.05 19.84
CA CYS A 235 -10.03 13.44 19.15
C CYS A 235 -10.19 11.92 18.97
N LEU A 236 -10.92 11.23 19.86
CA LEU A 236 -11.20 9.80 19.73
C LEU A 236 -11.98 9.44 18.46
N LEU A 237 -12.64 10.41 17.80
CA LEU A 237 -13.26 10.21 16.48
C LEU A 237 -12.24 9.82 15.38
N GLY A 238 -10.94 10.00 15.63
CA GLY A 238 -9.87 9.46 14.80
C GLY A 238 -9.93 7.94 14.64
N TRP A 239 -10.39 7.20 15.65
CA TRP A 239 -10.52 5.74 15.58
C TRP A 239 -11.64 5.26 14.64
N PRO A 240 -12.88 5.77 14.74
CA PRO A 240 -13.91 5.54 13.73
C PRO A 240 -13.46 5.93 12.31
N ALA A 241 -12.78 7.08 12.15
CA ALA A 241 -12.26 7.51 10.86
C ALA A 241 -11.21 6.53 10.30
N ALA A 242 -10.26 6.08 11.14
CA ALA A 242 -9.28 5.07 10.77
C ALA A 242 -9.93 3.73 10.41
N TRP A 243 -11.00 3.34 11.13
CA TRP A 243 -11.76 2.12 10.82
C TRP A 243 -12.46 2.21 9.46
N VAL A 244 -13.15 3.31 9.16
CA VAL A 244 -13.75 3.55 7.83
C VAL A 244 -12.67 3.57 6.75
N GLY A 245 -11.57 4.29 6.99
CA GLY A 245 -10.42 4.33 6.09
C GLY A 245 -9.85 2.94 5.82
N TYR A 246 -9.77 2.07 6.84
CA TYR A 246 -9.30 0.70 6.66
C TYR A 246 -10.25 -0.11 5.78
N ARG A 247 -11.57 0.10 5.87
CA ARG A 247 -12.54 -0.54 4.94
C ARG A 247 -12.33 -0.10 3.50
N VAL A 248 -12.02 1.18 3.27
CA VAL A 248 -11.66 1.71 1.94
C VAL A 248 -10.33 1.13 1.47
N LEU A 249 -9.32 1.05 2.36
CA LEU A 249 -8.01 0.49 2.06
C LEU A 249 -8.12 -0.94 1.52
N LEU A 250 -9.01 -1.74 2.11
CA LEU A 250 -9.26 -3.10 1.64
C LEU A 250 -9.76 -3.13 0.19
N GLN A 251 -10.58 -2.17 -0.25
CA GLN A 251 -11.06 -2.10 -1.64
C GLN A 251 -9.96 -1.65 -2.60
N VAL A 252 -9.21 -0.61 -2.23
CA VAL A 252 -8.11 -0.11 -3.06
C VAL A 252 -7.00 -1.16 -3.20
N ALA A 253 -6.78 -2.00 -2.18
CA ALA A 253 -5.88 -3.15 -2.25
C ALA A 253 -6.27 -4.15 -3.36
N VAL A 254 -7.58 -4.39 -3.53
CA VAL A 254 -8.07 -5.26 -4.60
C VAL A 254 -7.80 -4.62 -5.95
N SER A 255 -8.14 -3.35 -6.14
CA SER A 255 -7.91 -2.63 -7.40
C SER A 255 -6.43 -2.63 -7.79
N TYR A 256 -5.53 -2.29 -6.85
CA TYR A 256 -4.09 -2.35 -7.08
C TYR A 256 -3.61 -3.77 -7.42
N GLY A 257 -4.10 -4.77 -6.70
CA GLY A 257 -3.80 -6.17 -6.99
C GLY A 257 -4.26 -6.60 -8.39
N GLN A 258 -5.41 -6.13 -8.87
CA GLN A 258 -5.89 -6.43 -10.23
C GLN A 258 -4.99 -5.81 -11.30
N GLU A 259 -4.51 -4.58 -11.14
CA GLU A 259 -3.58 -3.97 -12.10
C GLU A 259 -2.27 -4.76 -12.19
N ILE A 260 -1.75 -5.30 -11.08
CA ILE A 260 -0.59 -6.20 -11.09
C ILE A 260 -0.89 -7.47 -11.89
N LYS A 261 -2.05 -8.11 -11.64
CA LYS A 261 -2.45 -9.33 -12.35
C LYS A 261 -2.55 -9.09 -13.85
N VAL A 262 -3.22 -8.01 -14.26
CA VAL A 262 -3.39 -7.62 -15.66
C VAL A 262 -2.03 -7.35 -16.32
N ALA A 263 -1.13 -6.65 -15.64
CA ALA A 263 0.21 -6.38 -16.15
C ALA A 263 0.96 -7.70 -16.46
N VAL A 264 0.90 -8.69 -15.57
CA VAL A 264 1.54 -9.98 -15.81
C VAL A 264 0.78 -10.81 -16.87
N ASP A 265 -0.55 -10.82 -16.84
CA ASP A 265 -1.39 -11.56 -17.79
C ASP A 265 -1.15 -11.13 -19.23
N LEU A 266 -0.94 -9.83 -19.46
CA LEU A 266 -0.72 -9.27 -20.79
C LEU A 266 0.75 -9.29 -21.22
N HIS A 267 1.70 -9.07 -20.31
CA HIS A 267 3.09 -8.77 -20.68
C HIS A 267 4.12 -9.85 -20.33
N ARG A 268 3.77 -10.92 -19.60
CA ARG A 268 4.75 -11.98 -19.25
C ARG A 268 5.43 -12.60 -20.47
N ARG A 269 4.67 -12.90 -21.53
CA ARG A 269 5.23 -13.49 -22.77
C ARG A 269 6.05 -12.48 -23.58
N ALA A 270 5.70 -11.20 -23.49
CA ALA A 270 6.51 -10.14 -24.10
C ALA A 270 7.91 -10.10 -23.46
N LEU A 271 8.01 -10.31 -22.15
CA LEU A 271 9.31 -10.40 -21.47
C LEU A 271 10.11 -11.62 -21.96
N LEU A 272 9.51 -12.80 -22.07
CA LEU A 272 10.21 -13.99 -22.61
C LEU A 272 10.75 -13.74 -24.02
N LYS A 273 9.98 -13.05 -24.87
CA LYS A 273 10.43 -12.67 -26.21
C LYS A 273 11.64 -11.73 -26.19
N HIS A 274 11.66 -10.73 -25.31
CA HIS A 274 12.81 -9.82 -25.17
C HIS A 274 14.05 -10.51 -24.58
N LEU A 275 13.85 -11.60 -23.84
CA LEU A 275 14.94 -12.45 -23.34
C LEU A 275 15.37 -13.53 -24.35
N GLU A 276 14.73 -13.60 -25.53
CA GLU A 276 14.97 -14.62 -26.56
C GLU A 276 14.68 -16.06 -26.07
N LEU A 277 13.72 -16.20 -25.15
CA LEU A 277 13.32 -17.48 -24.52
C LEU A 277 11.90 -17.92 -24.89
N ASP A 278 11.26 -17.28 -25.87
CA ASP A 278 9.89 -17.60 -26.29
C ASP A 278 9.75 -19.02 -26.85
N SER A 279 10.75 -19.47 -27.60
CA SER A 279 10.82 -20.85 -28.12
C SER A 279 10.89 -21.92 -27.02
N ALA A 280 11.38 -21.57 -25.83
CA ALA A 280 11.47 -22.47 -24.68
C ALA A 280 10.16 -22.59 -23.87
N ALA A 281 9.11 -21.84 -24.25
CA ALA A 281 7.81 -21.83 -23.57
C ALA A 281 6.63 -22.05 -24.55
N PRO A 282 6.58 -23.21 -25.26
CA PRO A 282 5.54 -23.49 -26.25
C PRO A 282 4.14 -23.64 -25.62
N ASP A 283 4.07 -24.17 -24.40
CA ASP A 283 2.83 -24.37 -23.64
C ASP A 283 2.94 -23.81 -22.21
N LEU A 284 1.84 -23.87 -21.47
CA LEU A 284 1.78 -23.36 -20.09
C LEU A 284 2.65 -24.17 -19.12
N ALA A 285 2.85 -25.47 -19.36
CA ALA A 285 3.65 -26.32 -18.47
C ALA A 285 5.13 -25.97 -18.60
N ALA A 286 5.63 -25.86 -19.83
CA ALA A 286 6.98 -25.39 -20.14
C ALA A 286 7.21 -23.96 -19.65
N GLU A 287 6.23 -23.07 -19.87
CA GLU A 287 6.26 -21.68 -19.38
C GLU A 287 6.47 -21.63 -17.85
N ARG A 288 5.77 -22.47 -17.08
CA ARG A 288 5.92 -22.54 -15.62
C ARG A 288 7.31 -22.96 -15.18
N VAL A 289 7.89 -23.98 -15.82
CA VAL A 289 9.23 -24.47 -15.48
C VAL A 289 10.28 -23.40 -15.82
N LEU A 290 10.13 -22.73 -16.96
CA LEU A 290 11.02 -21.66 -17.38
C LEU A 290 10.98 -20.46 -16.40
N TRP A 291 9.78 -20.05 -15.96
CA TRP A 291 9.67 -18.96 -14.98
C TRP A 291 10.29 -19.30 -13.63
N ASP A 292 10.19 -20.55 -13.17
CA ASP A 292 10.87 -21.01 -11.96
C ASP A 292 12.40 -20.97 -12.13
N ALA A 293 12.92 -21.44 -13.25
CA ALA A 293 14.35 -21.36 -13.57
C ALA A 293 14.86 -19.91 -13.61
N LEU A 294 14.10 -18.99 -14.22
CA LEU A 294 14.40 -17.56 -14.21
C LEU A 294 14.37 -16.97 -12.80
N ALA A 295 13.40 -17.36 -11.97
CA ALA A 295 13.33 -16.91 -10.59
C ALA A 295 14.56 -17.38 -9.79
N GLN A 296 14.98 -18.64 -9.97
CA GLN A 296 16.19 -19.18 -9.36
C GLN A 296 17.47 -18.47 -9.84
N PHE A 297 17.59 -18.20 -11.14
CA PHE A 297 18.70 -17.44 -11.72
C PHE A 297 18.82 -16.05 -11.08
N TYR A 298 17.71 -15.30 -11.05
CA TYR A 298 17.74 -13.93 -10.54
C TYR A 298 17.83 -13.82 -9.01
N LEU A 299 17.21 -14.73 -8.26
CA LEU A 299 17.15 -14.66 -6.80
C LEU A 299 18.36 -15.33 -6.14
N ARG A 300 18.83 -16.44 -6.69
CA ARG A 300 19.86 -17.30 -6.08
C ARG A 300 21.19 -17.27 -6.82
N ASN A 301 21.27 -16.55 -7.94
CA ASN A 301 22.46 -16.51 -8.79
C ASN A 301 22.94 -17.92 -9.22
N LEU A 302 21.98 -18.84 -9.40
CA LEU A 302 22.26 -20.18 -9.94
C LEU A 302 22.45 -20.07 -11.46
N PRO A 303 23.31 -20.88 -12.10
CA PRO A 303 23.46 -20.88 -13.55
C PRO A 303 22.11 -21.05 -14.25
N PHE A 304 21.86 -20.23 -15.28
CA PHE A 304 20.65 -20.37 -16.08
C PHE A 304 20.87 -21.43 -17.16
N GLU A 305 20.14 -22.53 -17.06
CA GLU A 305 20.02 -23.53 -18.09
C GLU A 305 18.57 -23.55 -18.57
N VAL A 306 18.38 -23.58 -19.89
CA VAL A 306 17.03 -23.70 -20.46
C VAL A 306 16.48 -25.06 -20.07
N PRO A 307 15.37 -25.12 -19.30
CA PRO A 307 14.84 -26.40 -18.85
C PRO A 307 14.39 -27.26 -20.03
N PRO A 308 14.54 -28.59 -19.96
CA PRO A 308 13.97 -29.48 -20.96
C PRO A 308 12.43 -29.34 -20.97
N LEU A 309 11.83 -29.50 -22.15
CA LEU A 309 10.37 -29.47 -22.28
C LEU A 309 9.75 -30.59 -21.43
N PRO A 310 8.64 -30.32 -20.71
CA PRO A 310 7.96 -31.35 -19.95
C PRO A 310 7.48 -32.46 -20.89
N SER A 311 7.68 -33.73 -20.50
CA SER A 311 7.15 -34.86 -21.27
C SER A 311 5.64 -34.76 -21.38
N PRO A 312 5.05 -35.04 -22.57
CA PRO A 312 3.60 -35.08 -22.71
C PRO A 312 3.06 -36.10 -21.71
N ALA A 313 2.13 -35.68 -20.85
CA ALA A 313 1.46 -36.58 -19.91
C ALA A 313 0.78 -37.69 -20.73
N ALA A 314 1.15 -38.95 -20.44
CA ALA A 314 0.54 -40.14 -21.02
C ALA A 314 -0.89 -40.35 -20.51
#